data_AF-A0A0C9N3L1-F1
#
_entry.id   AF-A0A0C9N3L1-F1
#
_cell.length_a   1.000
_cell.length_b   1.000
_cell.length_c   1.000
_cell.angle_alpha   90.00
_cell.angle_beta   90.00
_cell.angle_gamma   90.00
#
_symmetry.space_group_name_H-M   'P 1'
#
loop_
_entity.id
_entity.type
_entity.pdbx_description
1 polymer ?
#
loop_
_entity_poly.entity_id
_entity_poly.type
_entity_poly.pdbx_seq_one_letter_code
_entity_poly.pdbx_strand_id
1 'polypeptide(L)'
;MKSLHCVYSGNRFADQYTLDLEGFMSPHEFTATINTFNTAAWHYPPPSPFAGFINYYLICLATLILTAVIFAIHHTHQIGFILTLPFTFLFTSMIVIYYRKKQKCKFESAMIHLCSCMNATENVRGINFRLTFLTPEQQISTHPSSSYAITIEFDDRYNLLHHFSSSIPPSYSTSITISPPLSADVQEQGTKEI
;
A
#
# COMPACT_ATOMS: atom_id res chain seq x y z
N MET A 1 11.88 13.65 10.89
CA MET A 1 11.02 12.49 10.53
C MET A 1 10.00 12.95 9.53
N LYS A 2 10.23 12.62 8.27
CA LYS A 2 9.28 12.84 7.18
C LYS A 2 8.38 11.61 7.05
N SER A 3 7.12 11.81 6.66
CA SER A 3 6.17 10.73 6.43
C SER A 3 5.36 10.97 5.17
N LEU A 4 5.24 9.95 4.31
CA LEU A 4 4.40 9.96 3.12
C LEU A 4 3.15 9.10 3.38
N HIS A 5 1.97 9.61 3.03
CA HIS A 5 0.72 8.86 3.12
C HIS A 5 0.21 8.45 1.73
N CYS A 6 0.31 7.16 1.43
CA CYS A 6 -0.22 6.58 0.20
C CYS A 6 -1.68 6.16 0.45
N VAL A 7 -2.62 7.05 0.17
CA VAL A 7 -4.06 6.84 0.43
C VAL A 7 -4.64 5.76 -0.47
N TYR A 8 -5.46 4.87 0.08
CA TYR A 8 -6.22 3.89 -0.67
C TYR A 8 -7.47 4.52 -1.29
N SER A 9 -7.51 4.59 -2.63
CA SER A 9 -8.63 5.12 -3.39
C SER A 9 -8.78 4.39 -4.72
N GLY A 10 -10.01 4.11 -5.14
CA GLY A 10 -10.27 3.42 -6.41
C GLY A 10 -9.64 2.04 -6.50
N ASN A 11 -9.70 1.24 -5.43
CA ASN A 11 -9.13 -0.10 -5.30
C ASN A 11 -7.59 -0.20 -5.37
N ARG A 12 -6.87 0.91 -5.19
CA ARG A 12 -5.41 0.94 -5.13
C ARG A 12 -4.90 2.01 -4.17
N PHE A 13 -3.70 1.82 -3.64
CA PHE A 13 -2.93 2.86 -2.98
C PHE A 13 -2.36 3.83 -4.00
N ALA A 14 -2.33 5.11 -3.64
CA ALA A 14 -1.71 6.17 -4.42
C ALA A 14 -0.21 5.88 -4.62
N ASP A 15 0.25 6.03 -5.86
CA ASP A 15 1.60 5.74 -6.34
C ASP A 15 2.33 7.01 -6.82
N GLN A 16 1.86 8.19 -6.39
CA GLN A 16 2.49 9.46 -6.73
C GLN A 16 3.77 9.66 -5.92
N TYR A 17 4.91 9.55 -6.60
CA TYR A 17 6.22 9.85 -6.03
C TYR A 17 6.33 11.36 -5.75
N THR A 18 6.84 11.73 -4.58
CA THR A 18 7.10 13.13 -4.22
C THR A 18 8.60 13.38 -4.07
N LEU A 19 9.01 14.63 -4.30
CA LEU A 19 10.41 15.08 -4.14
C LEU A 19 10.96 14.80 -2.73
N ASP A 20 10.08 14.65 -1.73
CA ASP A 20 10.47 14.33 -0.36
C ASP A 20 11.09 12.93 -0.18
N LEU A 21 10.97 12.04 -1.16
CA LEU A 21 11.59 10.70 -1.17
C LEU A 21 13.00 10.70 -1.77
N GLU A 22 13.43 11.81 -2.39
CA GLU A 22 14.73 11.92 -3.03
C GLU A 22 15.86 11.72 -2.00
N GLY A 23 16.68 10.69 -2.23
CA GLY A 23 17.77 10.27 -1.34
C GLY A 23 17.46 9.09 -0.41
N PHE A 24 16.19 8.71 -0.23
CA PHE A 24 15.80 7.54 0.58
C PHE A 24 15.41 6.33 -0.28
N MET A 25 14.63 6.57 -1.33
CA MET A 25 14.12 5.53 -2.22
C MET A 25 14.01 6.08 -3.64
N SER A 26 14.46 5.31 -4.63
CA SER A 26 14.31 5.70 -6.03
C SER A 26 12.85 5.64 -6.48
N PRO A 27 12.43 6.42 -7.49
CA PRO A 27 11.08 6.35 -8.04
C PRO A 27 10.65 4.93 -8.44
N HIS A 28 11.58 4.16 -9.02
CA HIS A 28 11.33 2.77 -9.41
C HIS A 28 11.08 1.85 -8.19
N GLU A 29 11.92 1.94 -7.15
CA GLU A 29 11.73 1.17 -5.91
C GLU A 29 10.40 1.53 -5.23
N PHE A 30 10.03 2.80 -5.25
CA PHE A 30 8.75 3.27 -4.71
C PHE A 30 7.57 2.67 -5.47
N THR A 31 7.54 2.78 -6.79
CA THR A 31 6.47 2.19 -7.61
C THR A 31 6.39 0.68 -7.43
N ALA A 32 7.52 -0.03 -7.37
CA ALA A 32 7.54 -1.48 -7.13
C ALA A 32 6.96 -1.84 -5.75
N THR A 33 7.30 -1.05 -4.72
CA THR A 33 6.79 -1.20 -3.36
C THR A 33 5.27 -1.02 -3.32
N ILE A 34 4.77 0.09 -3.87
CA ILE A 34 3.33 0.37 -3.90
C ILE A 34 2.58 -0.66 -4.75
N ASN A 35 3.16 -1.13 -5.85
CA ASN A 35 2.58 -2.22 -6.65
C ASN A 35 2.48 -3.53 -5.88
N THR A 36 3.43 -3.81 -4.99
CA THR A 36 3.37 -4.99 -4.10
C THR A 36 2.18 -4.88 -3.14
N PHE A 37 2.00 -3.71 -2.51
CA PHE A 37 0.82 -3.43 -1.68
C PHE A 37 -0.48 -3.52 -2.48
N ASN A 38 -0.52 -2.97 -3.69
CA ASN A 38 -1.69 -3.02 -4.58
C ASN A 38 -2.04 -4.45 -4.99
N THR A 39 -1.03 -5.27 -5.28
CA THR A 39 -1.21 -6.70 -5.60
C THR A 39 -1.82 -7.44 -4.42
N ALA A 40 -1.32 -7.21 -3.21
CA ALA A 40 -1.87 -7.81 -2.00
C ALA A 40 -3.30 -7.30 -1.70
N ALA A 41 -3.58 -6.01 -1.94
CA ALA A 41 -4.92 -5.44 -1.81
C ALA A 41 -5.89 -5.97 -2.86
N TRP A 42 -5.42 -6.38 -4.04
CA TRP A 42 -6.24 -7.03 -5.06
C TRP A 42 -6.66 -8.45 -4.64
N HIS A 43 -5.75 -9.21 -4.02
CA HIS A 43 -6.04 -10.55 -3.50
C HIS A 43 -6.94 -10.50 -2.25
N TYR A 44 -6.78 -9.47 -1.42
CA TYR A 44 -7.54 -9.27 -0.19
C TYR A 44 -8.20 -7.89 -0.21
N PRO A 45 -9.28 -7.66 -0.96
CA PRO A 45 -9.87 -6.34 -1.06
C PRO A 45 -10.49 -5.89 0.27
N PRO A 46 -10.30 -4.63 0.70
CA PRO A 46 -11.01 -4.09 1.85
C PRO A 46 -12.52 -4.14 1.58
N PRO A 47 -13.35 -4.22 2.63
CA PRO A 47 -14.79 -4.13 2.46
C PRO A 47 -15.12 -2.79 1.81
N SER A 48 -15.91 -2.82 0.73
CA SER A 48 -16.24 -1.60 0.00
C SER A 48 -16.86 -0.53 0.93
N PRO A 49 -16.50 0.75 0.75
CA PRO A 49 -16.99 1.88 1.55
C PRO A 49 -18.48 2.20 1.33
N PHE A 50 -19.24 1.36 0.62
CA PHE A 50 -20.71 1.39 0.57
C PHE A 50 -21.41 1.27 1.94
N ALA A 51 -20.73 1.49 3.08
CA ALA A 51 -21.34 1.59 4.40
C ALA A 51 -22.53 2.56 4.41
N GLY A 52 -22.46 3.70 3.71
CA GLY A 52 -23.60 4.63 3.59
C GLY A 52 -24.79 4.03 2.83
N PHE A 53 -24.56 3.52 1.62
CA PHE A 53 -25.62 2.95 0.79
C PHE A 53 -26.20 1.66 1.35
N ILE A 54 -25.38 0.76 1.91
CA ILE A 54 -25.85 -0.50 2.50
C ILE A 54 -26.68 -0.22 3.75
N ASN A 55 -26.29 0.75 4.59
CA ASN A 55 -27.13 1.15 5.72
C ASN A 55 -28.46 1.72 5.23
N TYR A 56 -28.46 2.53 4.16
CA TYR A 56 -29.69 3.02 3.54
C TYR A 56 -30.56 1.89 2.97
N TYR A 57 -29.97 0.93 2.25
CA TYR A 57 -30.67 -0.25 1.72
C TYR A 57 -31.22 -1.13 2.85
N LEU A 58 -30.47 -1.32 3.94
CA LEU A 58 -30.93 -2.07 5.11
C LEU A 58 -32.08 -1.35 5.81
N ILE A 59 -32.03 -0.02 5.93
CA ILE A 59 -33.13 0.78 6.47
C ILE A 59 -34.37 0.68 5.57
N CYS A 60 -34.20 0.82 4.25
CA CYS A 60 -35.29 0.71 3.28
C CYS A 60 -35.90 -0.71 3.26
N LEU A 61 -35.07 -1.74 3.35
CA LEU A 61 -35.53 -3.12 3.46
C LEU A 61 -36.26 -3.34 4.79
N ALA A 62 -35.76 -2.79 5.90
CA ALA A 62 -36.41 -2.87 7.20
C ALA A 62 -37.77 -2.16 7.22
N THR A 63 -37.90 -0.98 6.60
CA THR A 63 -39.18 -0.29 6.49
C THR A 63 -40.16 -1.05 5.60
N LEU A 64 -39.69 -1.62 4.48
CA LEU A 64 -40.52 -2.47 3.61
C LEU A 64 -41.04 -3.70 4.37
N ILE A 65 -40.16 -4.37 5.13
CA ILE A 65 -40.54 -5.50 5.97
C ILE A 65 -41.57 -5.08 7.03
N LEU A 66 -41.38 -3.95 7.69
CA LEU A 66 -42.33 -3.44 8.68
C LEU A 66 -43.71 -3.18 8.05
N THR A 67 -43.74 -2.54 6.87
CA THR A 67 -45.00 -2.29 6.16
C THR A 67 -45.68 -3.57 5.69
N ALA A 68 -44.91 -4.56 5.23
CA ALA A 68 -45.42 -5.87 4.84
C ALA A 68 -46.00 -6.63 6.04
N VAL A 69 -45.36 -6.54 7.21
CA VAL A 69 -45.88 -7.13 8.45
C VAL A 69 -47.18 -6.44 8.89
N ILE A 70 -47.25 -5.11 8.87
CA ILE A 70 -48.46 -4.34 9.21
C ILE A 70 -49.62 -4.71 8.26
N PHE A 71 -49.34 -4.78 6.95
CA PHE A 71 -50.32 -5.19 5.95
C PHE A 71 -50.80 -6.63 6.14
N ALA A 72 -49.88 -7.56 6.42
CA ALA A 72 -50.21 -8.97 6.66
C ALA A 72 -51.08 -9.15 7.92
N ILE A 73 -50.80 -8.41 9.00
CA ILE A 73 -51.63 -8.38 10.22
C ILE A 73 -53.05 -7.92 9.89
N HIS A 74 -53.19 -6.88 9.07
CA HIS A 74 -54.49 -6.30 8.75
C HIS A 74 -55.33 -7.17 7.80
N HIS A 75 -54.70 -7.91 6.88
CA HIS A 75 -55.42 -8.61 5.80
C HIS A 75 -55.51 -10.13 5.93
N THR A 76 -54.53 -10.79 6.56
CA THR A 76 -54.41 -12.26 6.46
C THR A 76 -54.50 -13.00 7.79
N HIS A 77 -54.35 -12.33 8.94
CA HIS A 77 -54.31 -12.95 10.28
C HIS A 77 -53.35 -14.17 10.41
N GLN A 78 -52.45 -14.40 9.44
CA GLN A 78 -51.54 -15.53 9.42
C GLN A 78 -50.27 -15.20 10.23
N ILE A 79 -50.29 -15.64 11.49
CA ILE A 79 -49.23 -15.39 12.50
C ILE A 79 -47.85 -15.89 12.03
N GLY A 80 -47.80 -16.97 11.24
CA GLY A 80 -46.53 -17.55 10.76
C GLY A 80 -45.73 -16.62 9.83
N PHE A 81 -46.40 -15.86 8.97
CA PHE A 81 -45.73 -14.94 8.05
C PHE A 81 -45.18 -13.71 8.78
N ILE A 82 -45.91 -13.25 9.81
CA ILE A 82 -45.54 -12.12 10.66
C ILE A 82 -44.27 -12.41 11.47
N LEU A 83 -44.10 -13.65 11.95
CA LEU A 83 -42.94 -14.04 12.74
C LEU A 83 -41.70 -14.29 11.87
N THR A 84 -41.85 -14.97 10.74
CA THR A 84 -40.70 -15.44 9.93
C THR A 84 -39.92 -14.31 9.24
N LEU A 85 -40.61 -13.24 8.83
CA LEU A 85 -40.02 -12.10 8.13
C LEU A 85 -38.95 -11.32 8.93
N PRO A 86 -39.21 -10.87 10.18
CA PRO A 86 -38.19 -10.20 10.98
C PRO A 86 -37.02 -11.12 11.36
N PHE A 87 -37.26 -12.41 11.63
CA PHE A 87 -36.19 -13.35 11.95
C PHE A 87 -35.24 -13.58 10.76
N THR A 88 -35.77 -13.75 9.55
CA THR A 88 -34.96 -13.90 8.34
C THR A 88 -34.17 -12.62 8.01
N PHE A 89 -34.74 -11.44 8.25
CA PHE A 89 -34.03 -10.17 8.11
C PHE A 89 -32.87 -10.01 9.10
N LEU A 90 -33.10 -10.33 10.38
CA LEU A 90 -32.03 -10.28 11.39
C LEU A 90 -30.91 -11.27 11.06
N PHE A 91 -31.26 -12.49 10.65
CA PHE A 91 -30.30 -13.52 10.29
C PHE A 91 -29.45 -13.12 9.07
N THR A 92 -30.09 -12.63 8.00
CA THR A 92 -29.38 -12.16 6.80
C THR A 92 -28.51 -10.94 7.10
N SER A 93 -29.00 -10.00 7.91
CA SER A 93 -28.21 -8.84 8.36
C SER A 93 -26.96 -9.27 9.14
N MET A 94 -27.09 -10.23 10.05
CA MET A 94 -25.96 -10.77 10.81
C MET A 94 -24.92 -11.44 9.92
N ILE A 95 -25.36 -12.22 8.92
CA ILE A 95 -24.47 -12.85 7.93
C ILE A 95 -23.68 -11.78 7.16
N VAL A 96 -24.35 -10.73 6.68
CA VAL A 96 -23.70 -9.64 5.93
C VAL A 96 -22.67 -8.93 6.80
N ILE A 97 -23.02 -8.58 8.05
CA ILE A 97 -22.11 -7.92 8.99
C ILE A 97 -20.89 -8.83 9.28
N TYR A 98 -21.13 -10.12 9.53
CA TYR A 98 -20.06 -11.07 9.81
C TYR A 98 -19.11 -11.23 8.62
N TYR A 99 -19.65 -11.38 7.41
CA TYR A 99 -18.86 -11.49 6.19
C TYR A 99 -17.96 -10.26 5.99
N ARG A 100 -18.51 -9.05 6.17
CA ARG A 100 -17.75 -7.81 6.06
C ARG A 100 -16.66 -7.67 7.11
N LYS A 101 -16.95 -8.04 8.37
CA LYS A 101 -15.94 -8.08 9.44
C LYS A 101 -14.80 -9.04 9.08
N LYS A 102 -15.14 -10.24 8.62
CA LYS A 102 -14.15 -11.24 8.20
C LYS A 102 -13.29 -10.74 7.03
N GLN A 103 -13.90 -10.09 6.04
CA GLN A 103 -13.17 -9.49 4.91
C GLN A 103 -12.22 -8.37 5.38
N LYS A 104 -12.69 -7.49 6.27
CA LYS A 104 -11.88 -6.44 6.90
C LYS A 104 -10.65 -7.03 7.60
N CYS A 105 -10.86 -7.99 8.49
CA CYS A 105 -9.77 -8.62 9.24
C CYS A 105 -8.77 -9.31 8.32
N LYS A 106 -9.22 -9.97 7.24
CA LYS A 106 -8.32 -10.58 6.25
C LYS A 106 -7.45 -9.55 5.54
N PHE A 107 -8.04 -8.45 5.08
CA PHE A 107 -7.29 -7.36 4.45
C PHE A 107 -6.27 -6.75 5.42
N GLU A 108 -6.71 -6.34 6.61
CA GLU A 108 -5.83 -5.71 7.61
C GLU A 108 -4.70 -6.65 8.02
N SER A 109 -4.99 -7.94 8.25
CA SER A 109 -3.98 -8.93 8.59
C SER A 109 -2.95 -9.11 7.47
N ALA A 110 -3.38 -9.18 6.21
CA ALA A 110 -2.48 -9.32 5.07
C ALA A 110 -1.59 -8.08 4.88
N MET A 111 -2.17 -6.88 5.01
CA MET A 111 -1.44 -5.62 4.91
C MET A 111 -0.44 -5.44 6.05
N ILE A 112 -0.83 -5.72 7.30
CA ILE A 112 0.05 -5.63 8.47
C ILE A 112 1.21 -6.63 8.34
N HIS A 113 0.93 -7.85 7.90
CA HIS A 113 1.96 -8.85 7.63
C HIS A 113 2.95 -8.36 6.56
N LEU A 114 2.44 -7.81 5.45
CA LEU A 114 3.30 -7.26 4.38
C LEU A 114 4.15 -6.09 4.90
N CYS A 115 3.58 -5.15 5.66
CA CYS A 115 4.34 -4.09 6.31
C CYS A 115 5.44 -4.66 7.21
N SER A 116 5.15 -5.69 8.02
CA SER A 116 6.15 -6.33 8.86
C SER A 116 7.29 -6.95 8.05
N CYS A 117 7.00 -7.60 6.93
CA CYS A 117 8.02 -8.15 6.05
C CYS A 117 8.89 -7.06 5.42
N MET A 118 8.28 -5.99 4.90
CA MET A 118 9.01 -4.88 4.29
C MET A 118 9.82 -4.09 5.33
N ASN A 119 9.30 -3.93 6.54
CA ASN A 119 10.04 -3.31 7.65
C ASN A 119 11.26 -4.13 8.04
N ALA A 120 11.17 -5.46 8.02
CA ALA A 120 12.35 -6.29 8.32
C ALA A 120 13.50 -6.06 7.33
N THR A 121 13.19 -5.72 6.07
CA THR A 121 14.21 -5.45 5.04
C THR A 121 14.63 -4.00 4.94
N GLU A 122 13.71 -3.05 5.14
CA GLU A 122 13.92 -1.62 4.87
C GLU A 122 14.20 -0.78 6.12
N ASN A 123 13.95 -1.32 7.33
CA ASN A 123 14.27 -0.62 8.57
C ASN A 123 15.77 -0.36 8.75
N VAL A 124 16.63 -1.19 8.14
CA VAL A 124 18.09 -0.95 8.07
C VAL A 124 18.45 0.22 7.15
N ARG A 125 17.51 0.78 6.37
CA ARG A 125 17.69 2.01 5.59
C ARG A 125 16.99 3.20 6.25
N GLY A 126 16.42 3.01 7.46
CA GLY A 126 15.63 4.02 8.15
C GLY A 126 14.23 4.20 7.56
N ILE A 127 13.70 3.23 6.81
CA ILE A 127 12.36 3.29 6.20
C ILE A 127 11.41 2.37 6.96
N ASN A 128 10.23 2.88 7.33
CA ASN A 128 9.21 2.13 8.06
C ASN A 128 7.83 2.29 7.42
N PHE A 129 7.21 1.17 7.09
CA PHE A 129 5.87 1.04 6.54
C PHE A 129 4.85 0.75 7.64
N ARG A 130 3.76 1.52 7.66
CA ARG A 130 2.64 1.31 8.58
C ARG A 130 1.30 1.43 7.87
N LEU A 131 0.43 0.46 8.07
CA LEU A 131 -0.98 0.60 7.70
C LEU A 131 -1.65 1.59 8.67
N THR A 132 -2.17 2.69 8.14
CA THR A 132 -2.81 3.75 8.93
C THR A 132 -4.27 3.89 8.52
N PHE A 133 -5.14 4.12 9.50
CA PHE A 133 -6.53 4.47 9.26
C PHE A 133 -6.66 6.00 9.25
N LEU A 134 -7.21 6.56 8.17
CA LEU A 134 -7.41 8.00 8.02
C LEU A 134 -8.66 8.42 8.80
N THR A 135 -8.55 9.44 9.64
CA THR A 135 -9.73 10.09 10.23
C THR A 135 -10.47 10.89 9.15
N PRO A 136 -11.77 11.19 9.32
CA PRO A 136 -12.56 11.97 8.36
C PRO A 136 -11.94 13.34 8.03
N GLU A 137 -11.21 13.93 8.98
CA GLU A 137 -10.47 15.20 8.83
C GLU A 137 -9.26 15.10 7.91
N GLN A 138 -8.69 13.90 7.76
CA GLN A 138 -7.52 13.62 6.91
C GLN A 138 -7.92 13.10 5.51
N GLN A 139 -9.22 12.91 5.27
CA GLN A 139 -9.72 12.41 4.00
C GLN A 139 -9.80 13.57 2.99
N ILE A 140 -8.76 13.72 2.17
CA ILE A 140 -8.65 14.76 1.13
C ILE A 140 -9.70 14.58 0.01
N SER A 141 -10.35 13.40 -0.06
CA SER A 141 -11.34 13.05 -1.07
C SER A 141 -12.78 13.20 -0.55
N THR A 142 -13.62 13.93 -1.29
CA THR A 142 -15.07 14.07 -1.07
C THR A 142 -15.86 12.78 -1.26
N HIS A 143 -15.23 11.72 -1.80
CA HIS A 143 -15.85 10.41 -1.95
C HIS A 143 -15.59 9.52 -0.72
N PRO A 144 -16.59 8.75 -0.25
CA PRO A 144 -16.39 7.75 0.79
C PRO A 144 -15.50 6.63 0.23
N SER A 145 -14.19 6.71 0.47
CA SER A 145 -13.27 5.61 0.25
C SER A 145 -13.03 4.86 1.56
N SER A 146 -12.58 3.60 1.47
CA SER A 146 -12.12 2.90 2.67
C SER A 146 -10.91 3.66 3.23
N SER A 147 -11.01 4.13 4.47
CA SER A 147 -10.07 5.07 5.10
C SER A 147 -8.72 4.44 5.45
N TYR A 148 -8.04 3.80 4.50
CA TYR A 148 -6.73 3.19 4.69
C TYR A 148 -5.66 3.97 3.93
N ALA A 149 -4.47 4.05 4.50
CA ALA A 149 -3.27 4.51 3.83
C ALA A 149 -2.07 3.66 4.24
N ILE A 150 -1.11 3.49 3.34
CA ILE A 150 0.23 3.06 3.72
C ILE A 150 1.04 4.30 4.03
N THR A 151 1.42 4.44 5.30
CA THR A 151 2.32 5.49 5.76
C THR A 151 3.75 4.98 5.66
N ILE A 152 4.60 5.71 4.96
CA ILE A 152 6.03 5.45 4.85
C ILE A 152 6.74 6.52 5.66
N GLU A 153 7.45 6.12 6.71
CA GLU A 153 8.20 7.01 7.58
C GLU A 153 9.70 6.87 7.30
N PHE A 154 10.37 8.02 7.24
CA PHE A 154 11.81 8.13 7.01
C PHE A 154 12.50 8.66 8.26
N ASP A 155 13.45 7.91 8.78
CA ASP A 155 14.31 8.30 9.89
C ASP A 155 15.58 8.98 9.37
N ASP A 156 15.59 10.31 9.45
CA ASP A 156 16.71 11.15 9.01
C ASP A 156 18.03 10.86 9.75
N ARG A 157 17.98 10.20 10.92
CA ARG A 157 19.17 9.85 11.71
C ARG A 157 20.05 8.81 11.01
N TYR A 158 19.48 7.99 10.14
CA TYR A 158 20.23 6.98 9.40
C TYR A 158 21.18 7.63 8.38
N ASN A 159 20.71 8.67 7.69
CA ASN A 159 21.53 9.45 6.77
C ASN A 159 22.68 10.17 7.49
N LEU A 160 22.46 10.66 8.72
CA LEU A 160 23.50 11.30 9.52
C LEU A 160 24.64 10.32 9.85
N LEU A 161 24.34 9.07 10.20
CA LEU A 161 25.37 8.07 10.55
C LEU A 161 26.27 7.70 9.35
N HIS A 162 25.69 7.61 8.14
CA HIS A 162 26.44 7.34 6.91
C HIS A 162 27.21 8.57 6.38
N HIS A 163 26.74 9.79 6.66
CA HIS A 163 27.52 11.00 6.39
C HIS A 163 28.78 11.08 7.25
N PHE A 164 28.75 10.64 8.52
CA PHE A 164 29.96 10.58 9.35
C PHE A 164 30.92 9.46 8.92
N SER A 165 30.40 8.34 8.39
CA SER A 165 31.24 7.25 7.86
C SER A 165 31.93 7.59 6.52
N SER A 166 31.49 8.63 5.81
CA SER A 166 32.03 9.04 4.51
C SER A 166 33.11 10.14 4.60
N SER A 167 33.59 10.46 5.80
CA SER A 167 34.68 11.44 5.99
C SER A 167 36.09 10.87 5.80
N ILE A 168 36.22 9.61 5.37
CA ILE A 168 37.47 9.10 4.83
C ILE A 168 37.44 9.40 3.32
N PRO A 169 38.17 10.42 2.84
CA PRO A 169 38.34 10.57 1.40
C PRO A 169 39.00 9.29 0.86
N PRO A 170 38.58 8.76 -0.30
CA PRO A 170 39.35 7.72 -0.92
C PRO A 170 40.75 8.29 -1.21
N SER A 171 41.77 7.71 -0.58
CA SER A 171 43.18 8.01 -0.84
C SER A 171 43.54 7.57 -2.26
N TYR A 172 43.09 8.29 -3.27
CA TYR A 172 43.63 8.18 -4.62
C TYR A 172 44.88 9.05 -4.72
N SER A 173 46.00 8.46 -4.30
CA SER A 173 47.35 8.76 -4.77
C SER A 173 48.08 7.42 -4.68
N THR A 174 48.40 6.72 -5.75
CA THR A 174 49.33 7.14 -6.78
C THR A 174 49.05 6.32 -8.04
N SER A 175 48.96 6.96 -9.19
CA SER A 175 49.04 6.29 -10.49
C SER A 175 50.39 5.59 -10.60
N ILE A 176 50.40 4.25 -10.56
CA ILE A 176 51.54 3.49 -11.06
C ILE A 176 51.53 3.67 -12.58
N THR A 177 52.36 4.60 -13.04
CA THR A 177 52.71 4.72 -14.46
C THR A 177 53.57 3.50 -14.79
N ILE A 178 52.93 2.42 -15.24
CA ILE A 178 53.64 1.34 -15.93
C ILE A 178 53.87 1.83 -17.35
N SER A 179 55.04 2.45 -17.57
CA SER A 179 55.54 2.71 -18.92
C SER A 179 55.66 1.39 -19.69
N PRO A 180 55.10 1.26 -20.90
CA PRO A 180 55.31 0.09 -21.73
C PRO A 180 56.79 0.02 -22.17
N PRO A 181 57.41 -1.18 -22.25
CA PRO A 181 58.76 -1.30 -22.75
C PRO A 181 58.82 -0.91 -24.23
N LEU A 182 59.78 -0.03 -24.51
CA LEU A 182 60.18 0.53 -25.79
C LEU A 182 60.31 -0.56 -26.86
N SER A 183 59.46 -0.50 -27.89
CA SER A 183 59.65 -1.25 -29.14
C SER A 183 60.99 -0.85 -29.75
N ALA A 184 61.91 -1.80 -29.85
CA ALA A 184 63.11 -1.63 -30.65
C ALA A 184 62.73 -1.83 -32.13
N ASP A 185 62.72 -0.73 -32.87
CA ASP A 185 62.80 -0.70 -34.33
C ASP A 185 64.06 -1.48 -34.77
N VAL A 186 63.86 -2.58 -35.50
CA VAL A 186 64.90 -3.15 -36.35
C VAL A 186 64.70 -2.57 -37.75
N GLN A 187 65.66 -1.75 -38.16
CA GLN A 187 65.77 -1.17 -39.49
C GLN A 187 65.71 -2.24 -40.58
N GLU A 188 64.69 -2.14 -41.42
CA GLU A 188 64.65 -2.76 -42.75
C GLU A 188 65.54 -1.94 -43.69
N GLN A 189 66.79 -2.35 -43.86
CA GLN A 189 67.71 -1.75 -44.83
C GLN A 189 67.53 -2.46 -46.17
N GLY A 190 66.71 -1.87 -47.04
CA GLY A 190 66.69 -2.22 -48.45
C GLY A 190 68.01 -1.82 -49.13
N THR A 191 68.61 -2.74 -49.88
CA THR A 191 69.56 -2.41 -50.95
C THR A 191 69.28 -3.31 -52.14
N LYS A 192 68.80 -2.67 -53.21
CA LYS A 192 68.79 -3.18 -54.58
C LYS A 192 70.21 -3.05 -55.14
N GLU A 193 70.72 -4.06 -55.85
CA GLU A 193 71.54 -3.91 -57.07
C GLU A 193 71.40 -5.24 -57.87
N ILE A 194 70.74 -5.17 -59.05
CA ILE A 194 71.26 -5.44 -60.42
C ILE A 194 71.49 -6.93 -60.69
#